data_AF-A0A0L7K7U6-F1
#
_entry.id   AF-A0A0L7K7U6-F1
#
_cell.length_a   1.000
_cell.length_b   1.000
_cell.length_c   1.000
_cell.angle_alpha   90.00
_cell.angle_beta   90.00
_cell.angle_gamma   90.00
#
_symmetry.space_group_name_H-M   'P 1'
#
loop_
_entity.id
_entity.type
_entity.pdbx_description
1 polymer ?
#
loop_
_entity_poly.entity_id
_entity_poly.type
_entity_poly.pdbx_seq_one_letter_code
_entity_poly.pdbx_strand_id
1 'polypeptide(L)'
;MLWAIVLSVPCALSLLAWAVLNDCNDALEILLAWSLALGINGVLTDTIKLIAGRPRPDFFYRCFPDGVETADLVCTGDTQDIMDGRKSFPSGHSSHILVGSMIGFTTAIFCYRQYYNPLSSDLAGTPYVVSQHASYCSGKPDVSPVREKEESTPLLNGAKKDDKWI
;
A
#
# COMPACT_ATOMS: atom_id res chain seq x y z
N MET A 1 -14.39 -16.50 -7.98
CA MET A 1 -13.73 -16.51 -6.65
C MET A 1 -12.87 -15.26 -6.43
N LEU A 2 -11.90 -14.95 -7.31
CA LEU A 2 -11.04 -13.76 -7.16
C LEU A 2 -11.81 -12.43 -7.06
N TRP A 3 -12.74 -12.18 -7.98
CA TRP A 3 -13.55 -10.95 -8.01
C TRP A 3 -14.40 -10.72 -6.75
N ALA A 4 -14.86 -11.79 -6.12
CA ALA A 4 -15.64 -11.69 -4.89
C ALA A 4 -14.76 -11.18 -3.74
N ILE A 5 -13.52 -11.67 -3.63
CA ILE A 5 -12.55 -11.26 -2.60
C ILE A 5 -12.07 -9.82 -2.85
N VAL A 6 -11.80 -9.49 -4.13
CA VAL A 6 -11.34 -8.15 -4.54
C VAL A 6 -12.35 -7.05 -4.21
N LEU A 7 -13.66 -7.36 -4.28
CA LEU A 7 -14.71 -6.40 -3.96
C LEU A 7 -15.12 -6.46 -2.49
N SER A 8 -15.16 -7.64 -1.87
CA SER A 8 -15.66 -7.77 -0.49
C SER A 8 -14.68 -7.23 0.55
N VAL A 9 -13.37 -7.45 0.38
CA VAL A 9 -12.36 -7.09 1.38
C VAL A 9 -12.19 -5.57 1.51
N PRO A 10 -12.01 -4.78 0.43
CA PRO A 10 -11.90 -3.33 0.55
C PRO A 10 -13.19 -2.67 1.03
N CYS A 11 -14.35 -3.20 0.60
CA CYS A 11 -15.65 -2.76 1.11
C CYS A 11 -15.76 -2.99 2.62
N ALA A 12 -15.40 -4.17 3.12
CA ALA A 12 -15.43 -4.46 4.55
C ALA A 12 -14.47 -3.56 5.35
N LEU A 13 -13.26 -3.33 4.86
CA LEU A 13 -12.28 -2.46 5.52
C LEU A 13 -12.73 -0.99 5.54
N SER A 14 -13.33 -0.51 4.45
CA SER A 14 -13.84 0.87 4.37
C SER A 14 -15.04 1.08 5.30
N LEU A 15 -15.93 0.08 5.41
CA LEU A 15 -17.05 0.11 6.36
C LEU A 15 -16.58 0.08 7.82
N LEU A 16 -15.53 -0.69 8.12
CA LEU A 16 -14.92 -0.69 9.45
C LEU A 16 -14.25 0.65 9.77
N ALA A 17 -13.53 1.24 8.82
CA ALA A 17 -12.92 2.56 8.98
C ALA A 17 -13.98 3.64 9.22
N TRP A 18 -15.07 3.62 8.45
CA TRP A 18 -16.22 4.48 8.66
C TRP A 18 -16.84 4.29 10.05
N ALA A 19 -17.03 3.05 10.51
CA ALA A 19 -17.60 2.78 11.83
C ALA A 19 -16.72 3.27 12.99
N VAL A 20 -15.40 3.34 12.81
CA VAL A 20 -14.45 3.78 13.84
C VAL A 20 -14.23 5.30 13.82
N LEU A 21 -14.15 5.90 12.63
CA LEU A 21 -13.74 7.30 12.46
C LEU A 21 -14.94 8.22 12.20
N ASN A 22 -16.08 7.69 11.77
CA ASN A 22 -17.31 8.42 11.41
C ASN A 22 -17.14 9.44 10.25
N ASP A 23 -16.04 9.35 9.51
CA ASP A 23 -15.72 10.22 8.37
C ASP A 23 -16.02 9.51 7.04
N CYS A 24 -17.12 9.91 6.39
CA CYS A 24 -17.58 9.28 5.14
C CYS A 24 -16.67 9.58 3.94
N ASN A 25 -16.08 10.77 3.88
CA ASN A 25 -15.26 11.20 2.75
C ASN A 25 -13.96 10.39 2.70
N ASP A 26 -13.30 10.19 3.84
CA ASP A 26 -12.08 9.40 3.93
C ASP A 26 -12.34 7.93 3.58
N ALA A 27 -13.46 7.37 4.04
CA ALA A 27 -13.87 6.02 3.68
C ALA A 27 -14.13 5.85 2.16
N LEU A 28 -14.69 6.87 1.50
CA LEU A 28 -14.93 6.86 0.06
C LEU A 28 -13.62 6.95 -0.74
N GLU A 29 -12.73 7.87 -0.36
CA GLU A 29 -11.41 8.03 -1.00
C GLU A 29 -10.58 6.75 -0.89
N ILE A 30 -10.60 6.12 0.29
CA ILE A 30 -9.96 4.81 0.51
C ILE A 30 -10.57 3.76 -0.42
N LEU A 31 -11.90 3.63 -0.47
CA LEU A 31 -12.55 2.63 -1.32
C LEU A 31 -12.21 2.81 -2.81
N LEU A 32 -12.20 4.05 -3.30
CA LEU A 32 -11.85 4.39 -4.69
C LEU A 32 -10.38 4.06 -4.98
N ALA A 33 -9.45 4.43 -4.10
CA ALA A 33 -8.03 4.15 -4.26
C ALA A 33 -7.74 2.64 -4.31
N TRP A 34 -8.34 1.87 -3.39
CA TRP A 34 -8.14 0.42 -3.34
C TRP A 34 -8.75 -0.31 -4.54
N SER A 35 -9.96 0.06 -4.96
CA SER A 35 -10.63 -0.56 -6.11
C SER A 35 -9.88 -0.29 -7.42
N LEU A 36 -9.37 0.93 -7.61
CA LEU A 36 -8.56 1.28 -8.77
C LEU A 36 -7.23 0.51 -8.79
N ALA A 37 -6.52 0.45 -7.66
CA ALA A 37 -5.22 -0.22 -7.56
C ALA A 37 -5.33 -1.73 -7.85
N LEU A 38 -6.33 -2.40 -7.27
CA LEU A 38 -6.57 -3.83 -7.50
C LEU A 38 -7.04 -4.11 -8.95
N GLY A 39 -7.91 -3.24 -9.49
CA GLY A 39 -8.39 -3.34 -10.86
C GLY A 39 -7.25 -3.23 -11.88
N ILE A 40 -6.39 -2.22 -11.75
CA ILE A 40 -5.23 -2.02 -12.63
C ILE A 40 -4.25 -3.20 -12.52
N ASN A 41 -3.96 -3.69 -11.31
CA ASN A 41 -3.10 -4.85 -11.13
C ASN A 41 -3.67 -6.10 -11.79
N GLY A 42 -4.97 -6.34 -11.69
CA GLY A 42 -5.66 -7.45 -12.35
C GLY A 42 -5.50 -7.40 -13.87
N VAL A 43 -5.82 -6.25 -14.48
CA VAL A 43 -5.68 -6.04 -15.93
C VAL A 43 -4.24 -6.22 -16.39
N LEU A 44 -3.28 -5.60 -15.70
CA LEU A 44 -1.85 -5.72 -16.04
C LEU A 44 -1.38 -7.17 -15.93
N THR A 45 -1.70 -7.85 -14.82
CA THR A 45 -1.31 -9.24 -14.59
C THR A 45 -1.86 -10.16 -15.70
N ASP A 46 -3.14 -10.01 -16.04
CA ASP A 46 -3.77 -10.85 -17.06
C ASP A 46 -3.29 -10.53 -18.47
N THR A 47 -2.97 -9.25 -18.75
CA THR A 47 -2.32 -8.85 -20.01
C THR A 47 -0.94 -9.50 -20.12
N ILE A 48 -0.13 -9.46 -19.06
CA ILE A 48 1.20 -10.09 -19.06
C ILE A 48 1.08 -11.61 -19.25
N LYS A 49 0.07 -12.27 -18.67
CA LYS A 49 -0.18 -13.70 -18.89
C LYS A 49 -0.44 -14.03 -20.37
N LEU A 50 -1.19 -13.17 -21.07
CA LEU A 50 -1.46 -13.36 -22.50
C LEU A 50 -0.22 -13.10 -23.36
N ILE A 51 0.63 -12.15 -22.96
CA ILE A 51 1.86 -11.79 -23.70
C ILE A 51 2.97 -12.83 -23.49
N ALA A 52 3.18 -13.28 -22.25
CA ALA A 52 4.30 -14.18 -21.93
C ALA A 52 4.15 -15.56 -22.55
N GLY A 53 2.92 -16.08 -22.64
CA GLY A 53 2.58 -17.31 -23.37
C GLY A 53 3.38 -18.56 -22.97
N ARG A 54 4.06 -18.54 -21.82
CA ARG A 54 4.96 -19.64 -21.41
C ARG A 54 4.11 -20.85 -21.03
N PRO A 55 4.42 -22.06 -21.54
CA PRO A 55 3.72 -23.27 -21.15
C PRO A 55 4.05 -23.65 -19.69
N ARG A 56 3.03 -24.06 -18.93
CA ARG A 56 3.20 -24.66 -17.60
C ARG A 56 4.07 -25.94 -17.72
N PRO A 57 4.79 -26.37 -16.66
CA PRO A 57 5.55 -27.63 -16.70
C PRO A 57 4.69 -28.88 -16.92
N ASP A 58 3.38 -28.83 -16.63
CA ASP A 58 2.40 -29.90 -16.88
C ASP A 58 1.69 -29.76 -18.25
N PHE A 59 2.08 -28.80 -19.09
CA PHE A 59 1.46 -28.54 -20.39
C PHE A 59 1.48 -29.76 -21.33
N PHE A 60 2.54 -30.56 -21.29
CA PHE A 60 2.70 -31.74 -22.16
C PHE A 60 1.57 -32.75 -21.97
N TYR A 61 1.26 -33.10 -20.71
CA TYR A 61 0.20 -34.07 -20.40
C TYR A 61 -1.22 -33.52 -20.64
N ARG A 62 -1.39 -32.20 -20.60
CA ARG A 62 -2.66 -31.56 -20.98
C ARG A 62 -2.87 -31.56 -22.49
N CYS A 63 -1.79 -31.45 -23.27
CA CYS A 63 -1.81 -31.48 -24.74
C CYS A 63 -1.91 -32.91 -25.29
N PHE A 64 -1.22 -33.87 -24.66
CA PHE A 64 -1.19 -35.29 -25.01
C PHE A 64 -1.62 -36.16 -23.81
N PRO A 65 -2.93 -36.42 -23.65
CA PRO A 65 -3.42 -37.25 -22.55
C PRO A 65 -2.89 -38.69 -22.61
N ASP A 66 -2.60 -39.20 -23.82
CA ASP A 66 -2.04 -40.54 -24.04
C ASP A 66 -0.52 -40.61 -23.83
N GLY A 67 0.15 -39.47 -23.60
CA GLY A 67 1.60 -39.38 -23.41
C GLY A 67 2.43 -39.66 -24.67
N VAL A 68 1.79 -39.83 -25.82
CA VAL A 68 2.44 -40.06 -27.12
C VAL A 68 2.41 -38.79 -27.95
N GLU A 69 3.58 -38.38 -28.46
CA GLU A 69 3.72 -37.21 -29.32
C GLU A 69 3.31 -37.52 -30.76
N THR A 70 2.60 -36.57 -31.40
CA THR A 70 2.34 -36.59 -32.84
C THR A 70 3.50 -35.91 -33.57
N ALA A 71 3.82 -36.36 -34.80
CA ALA A 71 4.93 -35.80 -35.59
C ALA A 71 4.78 -34.28 -35.87
N ASP A 72 3.53 -33.79 -35.90
CA ASP A 72 3.20 -32.38 -36.11
C ASP A 72 2.99 -31.60 -34.80
N LEU A 73 3.20 -32.22 -33.62
CA LEU A 73 3.00 -31.63 -32.28
C LEU A 73 1.61 -31.01 -32.07
N VAL A 74 0.59 -31.55 -32.75
CA VAL A 74 -0.79 -31.08 -32.63
C VAL A 74 -1.42 -31.66 -31.37
N CYS A 75 -1.89 -30.79 -30.48
CA CYS A 75 -2.56 -31.21 -29.24
C CYS A 75 -3.87 -31.95 -29.53
N THR A 76 -4.09 -33.05 -28.80
CA THR A 76 -5.29 -33.90 -28.90
C THR A 76 -6.22 -33.74 -27.69
N GLY A 77 -5.72 -33.18 -26.57
CA GLY A 77 -6.48 -32.91 -25.36
C GLY A 77 -7.52 -31.79 -25.50
N ASP A 78 -8.24 -31.52 -24.40
CA ASP A 78 -9.27 -30.48 -24.40
C ASP A 78 -8.69 -29.06 -24.55
N THR A 79 -9.37 -28.26 -25.37
CA THR A 79 -8.93 -26.91 -25.73
C THR A 79 -8.86 -25.97 -24.52
N GLN A 80 -9.71 -26.13 -23.49
CA GLN A 80 -9.70 -25.26 -22.32
C GLN A 80 -8.48 -25.55 -21.44
N ASP A 81 -8.16 -26.82 -21.21
CA ASP A 81 -7.00 -27.24 -20.42
C ASP A 81 -5.67 -26.88 -21.08
N ILE A 82 -5.62 -26.98 -22.42
CA ILE A 82 -4.49 -26.52 -23.24
C ILE A 82 -4.32 -25.00 -23.12
N MET A 83 -5.41 -24.22 -23.22
CA MET A 83 -5.35 -22.77 -23.07
C MET A 83 -4.93 -22.33 -21.66
N ASP A 84 -5.41 -22.99 -20.60
CA ASP A 84 -4.93 -22.74 -19.23
C ASP A 84 -3.47 -23.16 -19.06
N GLY A 85 -3.07 -24.25 -19.70
CA GLY A 85 -1.71 -24.74 -19.78
C GLY A 85 -0.72 -23.73 -20.40
N ARG A 86 -1.20 -22.84 -21.28
CA ARG A 86 -0.40 -21.74 -21.86
C ARG A 86 -0.35 -20.47 -21.02
N LYS A 87 -1.15 -20.39 -19.94
CA LYS A 87 -1.24 -19.22 -19.03
C LYS A 87 -0.54 -19.52 -17.71
N SER A 88 0.79 -19.59 -17.69
CA SER A 88 1.54 -19.96 -16.47
C SER A 88 2.26 -18.81 -15.75
N PHE A 89 2.68 -17.77 -16.47
CA PHE A 89 3.45 -16.68 -15.89
C PHE A 89 2.78 -15.33 -16.16
N PRO A 90 2.65 -14.45 -15.15
CA PRO A 90 2.87 -14.61 -13.70
C PRO A 90 1.66 -15.22 -12.95
N SER A 91 1.89 -15.77 -11.74
CA SER A 91 0.82 -16.18 -10.83
C SER A 91 0.00 -14.97 -10.39
N GLY A 92 -1.33 -15.07 -10.52
CA GLY A 92 -2.24 -14.02 -10.06
C GLY A 92 -2.08 -13.75 -8.56
N HIS A 93 -2.05 -14.79 -7.72
CA HIS A 93 -1.92 -14.61 -6.27
C HIS A 93 -0.63 -13.87 -5.89
N SER A 94 0.48 -14.20 -6.54
CA SER A 94 1.77 -13.57 -6.27
C SER A 94 1.79 -12.09 -6.67
N SER A 95 1.19 -11.72 -7.80
CA SER A 95 1.15 -10.31 -8.22
C SER A 95 0.31 -9.44 -7.28
N HIS A 96 -0.81 -9.97 -6.76
CA HIS A 96 -1.67 -9.24 -5.82
C HIS A 96 -0.98 -8.99 -4.48
N ILE A 97 -0.26 -9.98 -3.95
CA ILE A 97 0.52 -9.83 -2.71
C ILE A 97 1.63 -8.78 -2.91
N LEU A 98 2.36 -8.85 -4.03
CA LEU A 98 3.42 -7.90 -4.33
C LEU A 98 2.91 -6.46 -4.36
N VAL A 99 1.82 -6.19 -5.09
CA VAL A 99 1.23 -4.86 -5.17
C VAL A 99 0.69 -4.39 -3.81
N GLY A 100 0.00 -5.26 -3.07
CA GLY A 100 -0.47 -4.94 -1.72
C GLY A 100 0.67 -4.59 -0.75
N SER A 101 1.76 -5.37 -0.77
CA SER A 101 2.94 -5.11 0.05
C SER A 101 3.65 -3.81 -0.36
N MET A 102 3.75 -3.52 -1.66
CA MET A 102 4.34 -2.27 -2.13
C MET A 102 3.53 -1.06 -1.67
N ILE A 103 2.20 -1.08 -1.84
CA ILE A 103 1.31 0.00 -1.39
C ILE A 103 1.46 0.20 0.11
N GLY A 104 1.37 -0.87 0.91
CA GLY A 104 1.51 -0.80 2.37
C GLY A 104 2.86 -0.25 2.82
N PHE A 105 3.95 -0.70 2.20
CA PHE A 105 5.29 -0.22 2.51
C PHE A 105 5.48 1.25 2.12
N THR A 106 4.99 1.67 0.96
CA THR A 106 5.07 3.08 0.53
C THR A 106 4.27 4.01 1.44
N THR A 107 3.07 3.61 1.85
CA THR A 107 2.24 4.39 2.77
C THR A 107 2.92 4.48 4.14
N ALA A 108 3.45 3.38 4.66
CA ALA A 108 4.16 3.38 5.94
C ALA A 108 5.39 4.30 5.93
N ILE A 109 6.21 4.26 4.87
CA ILE A 109 7.34 5.17 4.71
C ILE A 109 6.86 6.62 4.61
N PHE A 110 5.82 6.89 3.84
CA PHE A 110 5.30 8.23 3.66
C PHE A 110 4.80 8.82 4.98
N CYS A 111 3.97 8.08 5.71
CA CYS A 111 3.48 8.48 7.04
C CYS A 111 4.63 8.69 8.03
N TYR A 112 5.65 7.82 8.03
CA TYR A 112 6.85 8.00 8.86
C TYR A 112 7.57 9.31 8.53
N ARG A 113 7.82 9.56 7.24
CA ARG A 113 8.56 10.75 6.78
C ARG A 113 7.81 12.06 6.99
N GLN A 114 6.48 12.05 7.14
CA GLN A 114 5.70 13.25 7.45
C GLN A 114 5.95 13.75 8.88
N TYR A 115 6.22 12.87 9.84
CA TYR A 115 6.26 13.22 11.26
C TYR A 115 7.65 13.05 11.90
N TYR A 116 8.48 12.14 11.38
CA TYR A 116 9.78 11.77 11.95
C TYR A 116 10.96 12.05 11.02
N ASN A 117 12.12 12.29 11.64
CA ASN A 117 13.42 12.46 11.00
C ASN A 117 13.87 11.20 10.21
N PRO A 118 14.84 11.31 9.28
CA PRO A 118 15.31 10.14 8.54
C PRO A 118 15.85 9.04 9.46
N LEU A 119 15.61 7.79 9.08
CA LEU A 119 16.02 6.58 9.83
C LEU A 119 17.55 6.48 10.07
N SER A 120 18.35 7.23 9.31
CA SER A 120 19.80 7.29 9.48
C SER A 120 20.26 8.26 10.58
N SER A 121 19.35 9.08 11.11
CA SER A 121 19.68 10.06 12.15
C SER A 121 19.44 9.48 13.54
N ASP A 122 20.22 9.91 14.53
CA ASP A 122 20.02 9.54 15.94
C ASP A 122 18.66 10.01 16.51
N LEU A 123 17.96 10.87 15.77
CA LEU A 123 16.68 11.48 16.10
C LEU A 123 15.49 10.80 15.40
N ALA A 124 15.69 9.63 14.79
CA ALA A 124 14.67 8.89 14.04
C ALA A 124 13.38 8.56 14.83
N GLY A 125 13.46 8.48 16.16
CA GLY A 125 12.30 8.26 17.06
C GLY A 125 11.65 9.54 17.58
N THR A 126 12.17 10.71 17.21
CA THR A 126 11.68 12.01 17.69
C THR A 126 10.91 12.74 16.60
N PRO A 127 9.74 13.30 16.90
CA PRO A 127 8.98 14.05 15.91
C PRO A 127 9.68 15.37 15.59
N TYR A 128 9.50 15.86 14.34
CA TYR A 128 10.18 17.07 13.87
C TYR A 128 9.99 18.27 14.83
N VAL A 129 8.78 18.45 15.36
CA VAL A 129 8.41 19.53 16.29
C VAL A 129 9.24 19.54 17.58
N VAL A 130 9.66 18.37 18.08
CA VAL A 130 10.53 18.27 19.26
C VAL A 130 11.99 18.40 18.84
N SER A 131 12.38 17.82 17.70
CA SER A 131 13.77 17.86 17.22
C SER A 131 14.27 19.27 16.91
N GLN A 132 13.39 20.18 16.48
CA GLN A 132 13.74 21.58 16.20
C GLN A 132 14.21 22.35 17.44
N HIS A 133 13.76 21.94 18.64
CA HIS A 133 14.09 22.57 19.91
C HIS A 133 15.07 21.74 20.76
N ALA A 134 15.68 20.69 20.18
CA ALA A 134 16.59 19.81 20.91
C ALA A 134 17.92 20.52 21.24
N SER A 135 18.35 20.42 22.51
CA SER A 135 19.67 20.89 22.95
C SER A 135 20.69 19.76 22.82
N TYR A 136 21.88 20.03 22.29
CA TYR A 136 22.95 19.04 22.16
C TYR A 136 23.87 19.07 23.39
N CYS A 137 23.86 18.01 24.19
CA CYS A 137 24.76 17.84 25.33
C CYS A 137 25.79 16.75 25.00
N SER A 138 27.08 17.08 25.04
CA SER A 138 28.19 16.13 24.80
C SER A 138 28.13 15.39 23.45
N GLY A 139 27.63 16.05 22.40
CA GLY A 139 27.49 15.46 21.07
C GLY A 139 26.29 14.51 20.90
N LYS A 140 25.50 14.29 21.94
CA LYS A 140 24.21 13.59 21.87
C LYS A 140 23.06 14.59 22.03
N PRO A 141 21.99 14.48 21.24
CA PRO A 141 20.81 15.31 21.45
C PRO A 141 20.13 14.94 22.78
N ASP A 142 19.96 15.91 23.68
CA ASP A 142 19.15 15.78 24.88
C ASP A 142 17.70 16.14 24.52
N VAL A 143 16.85 15.12 24.46
CA VAL A 143 15.43 15.20 24.08
C VAL A 143 14.54 15.29 25.32
N SER A 144 15.06 15.85 26.41
CA SER A 144 14.24 16.26 27.54
C SER A 144 13.34 17.41 27.08
N PRO A 145 12.02 17.43 27.40
CA PRO A 145 11.20 18.59 27.12
C PRO A 145 11.87 19.79 27.78
N VAL A 146 12.36 20.72 26.97
CA VAL A 146 12.80 22.02 27.47
C VAL A 146 11.57 22.59 28.14
N ARG A 147 11.64 22.78 29.47
CA ARG A 147 10.60 23.46 30.22
C ARG A 147 10.58 24.89 29.67
N GLU A 148 9.76 25.12 28.65
CA GLU A 148 9.53 26.44 28.09
C GLU A 148 9.10 27.34 29.25
N LYS A 149 9.92 28.37 29.51
CA LYS A 149 9.41 29.52 30.23
C LYS A 149 8.46 30.21 29.27
N GLU A 150 7.18 30.06 29.59
CA GLU A 150 6.07 30.90 29.15
C GLU A 150 5.54 30.61 27.74
N GLU A 151 4.39 29.94 27.76
CA GLU A 151 3.34 29.86 26.76
C GLU A 151 3.17 31.14 25.91
N SER A 152 3.34 31.03 24.60
CA SER A 152 2.73 31.96 23.65
C SER A 152 2.23 31.20 22.43
N THR A 153 1.05 30.61 22.59
CA THR A 153 0.16 30.18 21.51
C THR A 153 -0.04 31.34 20.52
N PRO A 154 0.19 31.19 19.21
CA PRO A 154 0.09 32.31 18.27
C PRO A 154 -1.36 32.63 17.82
N LEU A 155 -2.39 32.11 18.50
CA LEU A 155 -3.77 32.22 18.00
C LEU A 155 -4.69 33.24 18.67
N LEU A 156 -4.30 33.89 19.77
CA LEU A 156 -5.13 34.94 20.38
C LEU A 156 -4.24 35.90 21.17
N ASN A 157 -3.77 36.99 20.55
CA ASN A 157 -3.51 38.26 21.25
C ASN A 157 -3.08 39.35 20.25
N GLY A 158 -4.04 39.74 19.41
CA GLY A 158 -4.01 41.01 18.69
C GLY A 158 -5.16 41.88 19.17
N ALA A 159 -4.98 42.57 20.31
CA ALA A 159 -5.60 43.87 20.65
C ALA A 159 -5.51 44.12 22.16
N LYS A 160 -4.34 44.57 22.60
CA LYS A 160 -4.23 45.32 23.85
C LYS A 160 -4.90 46.68 23.61
N LYS A 161 -5.98 47.00 24.32
CA LYS A 161 -6.44 48.38 24.48
C LYS A 161 -6.35 48.73 25.96
N ASP A 162 -5.29 49.47 26.29
CA ASP A 162 -5.01 50.01 27.62
C ASP A 162 -5.62 51.41 27.73
N ASP A 163 -6.64 51.60 28.55
CA ASP A 163 -7.07 52.93 28.97
C ASP A 163 -7.37 52.89 30.48
N LYS A 164 -6.53 53.61 31.23
CA LYS A 164 -6.46 53.68 32.69
C LYS A 164 -7.01 55.03 33.16
N TRP A 165 -7.66 55.01 34.33
CA TRP A 165 -7.94 56.09 35.30
C TRP A 165 -9.32 56.79 35.30
N ILE A 166 -9.91 56.74 36.51
CA ILE A 166 -11.04 57.50 37.13
C ILE A 166 -12.43 57.26 36.54
#